data_AF-H0J2X3-F1
#
_entry.id   AF-H0J2X3-F1
#
_cell.length_a   1.000
_cell.length_b   1.000
_cell.length_c   1.000
_cell.angle_alpha   90.00
_cell.angle_beta   90.00
_cell.angle_gamma   90.00
#
_symmetry.space_group_name_H-M   'P 1'
#
loop_
_entity.id
_entity.type
_entity.pdbx_description
1 polymer ?
#
loop_
_entity_poly.entity_id
_entity_poly.type
_entity_poly.pdbx_seq_one_letter_code
_entity_poly.pdbx_strand_id
1 'polypeptide(L)'
;MRVYSHRRDLPKHRKDVLAFLVEEHAFVLPIPSPEWRNSLQDDAKKLLYTAGESTPALVDEVVVVASPVRMGKFISRLSLMRKSRTKYRELFPEWHHGGIENAMRAAVSKFNRNHRMRLTPHRISQALFDEIVGHSSDWVDAYLLTGHRFTVADVAAHYYSVPAGYLETLYHNAAVSLRNSIYQHLSVEEKNYYAFKQSVQNCGDHGSKLNLKPLLLTRLVKHLKSELRAARRLQPNDESWRQTHNCCVGYIAFWILFATVYRAVNDLVFRWREIDFTSGFLTISDKDDEAMSQARIVWLLPELREQLRYYASHLEVLQARLYHRASLYEHLEAVLSEPQPDVPLMFFISDSWQMVQLSPENLRRHVPVFTLPVNASRHYLRSALRAEGVRGELVNAFMGHTQQGQEPFGAFSTLTPVEMFRELAPVLNKMRREAGWTVQQGLADV
;
A
#
# COMPACT_ATOMS: atom_id res chain seq x y z
N MET A 1 1.14 -6.60 21.87
CA MET A 1 0.01 -6.75 22.81
C MET A 1 -1.28 -6.98 22.04
N ARG A 2 -1.97 -8.10 22.28
CA ARG A 2 -3.26 -8.46 21.64
C ARG A 2 -4.44 -7.95 22.48
N VAL A 3 -5.63 -7.80 21.90
CA VAL A 3 -6.84 -7.36 22.64
C VAL A 3 -7.93 -8.40 22.49
N TYR A 4 -8.43 -8.92 23.61
CA TYR A 4 -9.49 -9.92 23.68
C TYR A 4 -10.69 -9.35 24.44
N SER A 5 -11.90 -9.72 24.01
CA SER A 5 -13.12 -9.27 24.69
C SER A 5 -13.30 -10.00 26.01
N HIS A 6 -13.15 -11.33 25.99
CA HIS A 6 -13.36 -12.19 27.15
C HIS A 6 -12.11 -13.03 27.44
N ARG A 7 -11.94 -13.46 28.70
CA ARG A 7 -10.85 -14.33 29.11
C ARG A 7 -10.87 -15.72 28.45
N ARG A 8 -12.05 -16.21 28.08
CA ARG A 8 -12.22 -17.46 27.30
C ARG A 8 -11.66 -17.38 25.87
N ASP A 9 -11.48 -16.18 25.34
CA ASP A 9 -10.95 -15.96 23.99
C ASP A 9 -9.41 -16.05 23.96
N LEU A 10 -8.77 -16.12 25.13
CA LEU A 10 -7.33 -16.31 25.23
C LEU A 10 -6.94 -17.70 24.69
N PRO A 11 -5.78 -17.81 24.01
CA PRO A 11 -5.25 -19.10 23.60
C PRO A 11 -5.11 -20.07 24.78
N LYS A 12 -5.20 -21.38 24.51
CA LYS A 12 -5.02 -22.43 25.53
C LYS A 12 -3.60 -22.41 26.12
N HIS A 13 -2.59 -22.15 25.29
CA HIS A 13 -1.20 -21.92 25.71
C HIS A 13 -0.90 -20.42 25.74
N ARG A 14 -0.44 -19.92 26.87
CA ARG A 14 -0.35 -18.49 27.22
C ARG A 14 1.06 -18.02 27.59
N LYS A 15 2.06 -18.91 27.54
CA LYS A 15 3.47 -18.64 27.85
C LYS A 15 4.06 -17.37 27.21
N ASP A 16 3.60 -16.98 26.01
CA ASP A 16 4.07 -15.76 25.29
C ASP A 16 2.95 -14.72 25.05
N VAL A 17 1.82 -14.85 25.75
CA VAL A 17 0.64 -14.02 25.50
C VAL A 17 0.73 -12.72 26.29
N LEU A 18 1.17 -11.65 25.62
CA LEU A 18 0.97 -10.27 26.07
C LEU A 18 -0.36 -9.73 25.50
N ALA A 19 -1.37 -9.53 26.36
CA ALA A 19 -2.70 -9.12 25.93
C ALA A 19 -3.41 -8.13 26.87
N PHE A 20 -4.55 -7.60 26.42
CA PHE A 20 -5.49 -6.79 27.18
C PHE A 20 -6.89 -7.41 27.10
N LEU A 21 -7.55 -7.60 28.24
CA LEU A 21 -8.92 -8.05 28.40
C LEU A 21 -9.84 -6.85 28.53
N VAL A 22 -10.79 -6.71 27.60
CA VAL A 22 -11.71 -5.56 27.57
C VAL A 22 -12.74 -5.63 28.70
N GLU A 23 -13.35 -6.80 28.93
CA GLU A 23 -14.35 -7.00 29.97
C GLU A 23 -13.79 -6.79 31.38
N GLU A 24 -12.59 -7.32 31.64
CA GLU A 24 -11.94 -7.23 32.95
C GLU A 24 -11.11 -5.94 33.11
N HIS A 25 -11.00 -5.13 32.05
CA HIS A 25 -10.09 -3.98 31.99
C HIS A 25 -8.69 -4.32 32.54
N ALA A 26 -8.07 -5.40 32.05
CA ALA A 26 -6.85 -5.94 32.63
C ALA A 26 -5.81 -6.34 31.57
N PHE A 27 -4.53 -6.18 31.91
CA PHE A 27 -3.41 -6.71 31.14
C PHE A 27 -3.17 -8.17 31.51
N VAL A 28 -2.88 -8.99 30.50
CA VAL A 28 -2.40 -10.36 30.63
C VAL A 28 -0.92 -10.33 30.26
N LEU A 29 -0.07 -10.59 31.24
CA LEU A 29 1.39 -10.56 31.12
C LEU A 29 1.92 -12.00 31.16
N PRO A 30 2.79 -12.41 30.22
CA PRO A 30 3.39 -13.74 30.24
C PRO A 30 4.31 -13.92 31.45
N ILE A 31 4.30 -15.12 32.03
CA ILE A 31 5.28 -15.56 33.03
C ILE A 31 6.40 -16.30 32.29
N PRO A 32 7.65 -15.79 32.27
CA PRO A 32 8.74 -16.38 31.49
C PRO A 32 9.13 -17.79 31.93
N SER A 33 9.12 -18.06 33.25
CA SER A 33 9.43 -19.37 33.82
C SER A 33 8.75 -19.61 35.17
N PRO A 34 8.62 -20.87 35.63
CA PRO A 34 8.16 -21.19 36.97
C PRO A 34 9.03 -20.60 38.09
N GLU A 35 10.35 -20.47 37.89
CA GLU A 35 11.20 -19.77 38.89
C GLU A 35 10.84 -18.29 38.99
N TRP A 36 10.53 -17.64 37.86
CA TRP A 36 10.08 -16.25 37.85
C TRP A 36 8.77 -16.07 38.62
N ARG A 37 7.82 -17.00 38.46
CA ARG A 37 6.57 -17.04 39.25
C ARG A 37 6.84 -17.09 40.75
N ASN A 38 7.78 -17.94 41.18
CA ASN A 38 8.13 -18.13 42.58
C ASN A 38 8.95 -16.94 43.14
N SER A 39 9.62 -16.18 42.26
CA SER A 39 10.37 -14.98 42.62
C SER A 39 9.49 -13.72 42.81
N LEU A 40 8.20 -13.78 42.48
CA LEU A 40 7.23 -12.72 42.76
C LEU A 40 6.93 -12.65 44.27
N GLN A 41 7.85 -12.05 45.03
CA GLN A 41 7.70 -11.74 46.44
C GLN A 41 6.53 -10.77 46.69
N ASP A 42 6.13 -10.60 47.96
CA ASP A 42 4.98 -9.78 48.33
C ASP A 42 5.11 -8.31 47.91
N ASP A 43 6.32 -7.77 47.80
CA ASP A 43 6.57 -6.41 47.30
C ASP A 43 6.27 -6.25 45.79
N ALA A 44 6.53 -7.28 44.99
CA ALA A 44 6.19 -7.27 43.56
C ALA A 44 4.66 -7.37 43.37
N LYS A 45 3.97 -8.17 44.20
CA LYS A 45 2.50 -8.21 44.22
C LYS A 45 1.92 -6.85 44.64
N LYS A 46 2.57 -6.16 45.58
CA LYS A 46 2.19 -4.82 46.06
C LYS A 46 2.35 -3.77 44.96
N LEU A 47 3.44 -3.80 44.20
CA LEU A 47 3.65 -2.92 43.03
C LEU A 47 2.60 -3.15 41.93
N LEU A 48 2.28 -4.42 41.64
CA LEU A 48 1.23 -4.75 40.67
C LEU A 48 -0.17 -4.32 41.16
N TYR A 49 -0.43 -4.44 42.48
CA TYR A 49 -1.63 -3.89 43.10
C TYR A 49 -1.69 -2.37 42.99
N THR A 50 -0.60 -1.66 43.26
CA THR A 50 -0.53 -0.19 43.11
C THR A 50 -0.73 0.26 41.67
N ALA A 51 -0.26 -0.54 40.69
CA ALA A 51 -0.44 -0.22 39.28
C ALA A 51 -1.88 -0.42 38.78
N GLY A 52 -2.62 -1.40 39.30
CA GLY A 52 -3.94 -1.78 38.81
C GLY A 52 -5.13 -1.53 39.76
N GLU A 53 -4.87 -1.16 41.01
CA GLU A 53 -5.87 -1.07 42.10
C GLU A 53 -6.65 -2.38 42.35
N SER A 54 -6.09 -3.53 41.97
CA SER A 54 -6.69 -4.84 42.21
C SER A 54 -5.65 -5.94 42.46
N THR A 55 -6.04 -6.99 43.16
CA THR A 55 -5.16 -8.13 43.44
C THR A 55 -4.85 -8.88 42.14
N PRO A 56 -3.58 -9.06 41.76
CA PRO A 56 -3.22 -9.78 40.54
C PRO A 56 -3.71 -11.23 40.60
N ALA A 57 -4.41 -11.69 39.58
CA ALA A 57 -4.79 -13.09 39.46
C ALA A 57 -3.65 -13.87 38.78
N LEU A 58 -2.98 -14.75 39.53
CA LEU A 58 -2.02 -15.69 38.96
C LEU A 58 -2.75 -16.86 38.30
N VAL A 59 -2.48 -17.06 37.01
CA VAL A 59 -2.86 -18.24 36.24
C VAL A 59 -1.56 -18.87 35.75
N ASP A 60 -1.51 -20.19 35.57
CA ASP A 60 -0.25 -20.93 35.52
C ASP A 60 0.85 -20.41 34.58
N GLU A 61 0.48 -19.73 33.50
CA GLU A 61 1.41 -19.17 32.50
C GLU A 61 1.35 -17.64 32.37
N VAL A 62 0.47 -16.94 33.09
CA VAL A 62 0.25 -15.49 32.96
C VAL A 62 -0.14 -14.82 34.27
N VAL A 63 0.24 -13.56 34.43
CA VAL A 63 -0.27 -12.67 35.48
C VAL A 63 -1.32 -11.73 34.88
N VAL A 64 -2.51 -11.68 35.47
CA VAL A 64 -3.54 -10.70 35.10
C VAL A 64 -3.47 -9.51 36.05
N VAL A 65 -3.24 -8.31 35.50
CA VAL A 65 -3.08 -7.06 36.25
C VAL A 65 -4.13 -6.08 35.78
N ALA A 66 -4.93 -5.51 36.68
CA ALA A 66 -5.90 -4.50 36.27
C ALA A 66 -5.23 -3.29 35.63
N SER A 67 -5.93 -2.68 34.67
CA SER A 67 -5.49 -1.50 33.98
C SER A 67 -5.75 -0.27 34.83
N PRO A 68 -4.80 0.68 34.92
CA PRO A 68 -5.07 1.99 35.48
C PRO A 68 -6.30 2.63 34.80
N VAL A 69 -7.18 3.27 35.58
CA VAL A 69 -8.47 3.84 35.13
C VAL A 69 -8.33 4.73 33.89
N ARG A 70 -7.24 5.52 33.80
CA ARG A 70 -6.96 6.39 32.64
C ARG A 70 -6.63 5.60 31.37
N MET A 71 -5.94 4.46 31.49
CA MET A 71 -5.58 3.60 30.37
C MET A 71 -6.77 2.76 29.90
N GLY A 72 -7.62 2.31 30.85
CA GLY A 72 -8.88 1.62 30.55
C GLY A 72 -9.82 2.49 29.71
N LYS A 73 -9.92 3.79 30.00
CA LYS A 73 -10.68 4.78 29.20
C LYS A 73 -10.08 5.02 27.80
N PHE A 74 -8.76 4.95 27.65
CA PHE A 74 -8.09 5.11 26.35
C PHE A 74 -8.32 3.88 25.46
N ILE A 75 -8.18 2.67 26.02
CA ILE A 75 -8.40 1.42 25.29
C ILE A 75 -9.89 1.19 24.99
N SER A 76 -10.79 1.56 25.90
CA SER A 76 -12.23 1.51 25.62
C SER A 76 -12.67 2.50 24.54
N ARG A 77 -11.99 3.65 24.41
CA ARG A 77 -12.17 4.55 23.24
C ARG A 77 -11.68 3.91 21.94
N LEU A 78 -10.56 3.18 21.96
CA LEU A 78 -10.08 2.41 20.81
C LEU A 78 -11.04 1.25 20.43
N SER A 79 -11.67 0.59 21.41
CA SER A 79 -12.67 -0.45 21.16
C SER A 79 -14.03 0.11 20.75
N LEU A 80 -14.45 1.29 21.25
CA LEU A 80 -15.61 2.04 20.74
C LEU A 80 -15.38 2.55 19.30
N MET A 81 -14.13 2.77 18.89
CA MET A 81 -13.79 2.99 17.47
C MET A 81 -13.87 1.73 16.61
N ARG A 82 -13.97 0.52 17.20
CA ARG A 82 -14.62 -0.61 16.51
C ARG A 82 -16.13 -0.39 16.52
N LYS A 83 -16.59 0.69 15.86
CA LYS A 83 -17.85 0.60 15.13
C LYS A 83 -17.78 -0.72 14.37
N SER A 84 -18.79 -1.57 14.55
CA SER A 84 -19.12 -2.74 13.72
C SER A 84 -18.24 -2.79 12.48
N ARG A 85 -17.33 -3.81 12.38
CA ARG A 85 -16.54 -4.11 11.17
C ARG A 85 -17.32 -3.55 10.00
N THR A 86 -16.86 -2.45 9.40
CA THR A 86 -17.63 -1.71 8.39
C THR A 86 -18.26 -2.76 7.49
N LYS A 87 -19.59 -2.94 7.58
CA LYS A 87 -20.27 -4.02 6.87
C LYS A 87 -20.04 -3.67 5.41
N TYR A 88 -19.03 -4.29 4.79
CA TYR A 88 -18.75 -4.13 3.38
C TYR A 88 -20.01 -4.61 2.68
N ARG A 89 -20.72 -3.66 2.07
CA ARG A 89 -21.91 -3.95 1.29
C ARG A 89 -21.47 -3.89 -0.15
N GLU A 90 -21.83 -4.90 -0.92
CA GLU A 90 -21.80 -4.78 -2.37
C GLU A 90 -22.64 -3.55 -2.75
N LEU A 91 -22.16 -2.77 -3.72
CA LEU A 91 -22.88 -1.57 -4.20
C LEU A 91 -24.31 -1.94 -4.63
N PHE A 92 -24.46 -3.14 -5.19
CA PHE A 92 -25.72 -3.81 -5.44
C PHE A 92 -25.66 -5.19 -4.75
N PRO A 93 -26.54 -5.49 -3.79
CA PRO A 93 -26.58 -6.81 -3.19
C PRO A 93 -27.03 -7.88 -4.20
N GLU A 94 -26.43 -9.06 -4.15
CA GLU A 94 -26.75 -10.18 -5.06
C GLU A 94 -28.27 -10.47 -5.18
N TRP A 95 -29.01 -10.41 -4.07
CA TRP A 95 -30.46 -10.62 -4.04
C TRP A 95 -31.29 -9.55 -4.76
N HIS A 96 -30.71 -8.36 -5.03
CA HIS A 96 -31.34 -7.30 -5.81
C HIS A 96 -31.00 -7.36 -7.31
N HIS A 97 -29.93 -8.06 -7.70
CA HIS A 97 -29.44 -8.07 -9.09
C HIS A 97 -30.50 -8.54 -10.08
N GLY A 98 -31.12 -9.70 -9.82
CA GLY A 98 -32.13 -10.27 -10.72
C GLY A 98 -33.35 -9.37 -10.90
N GLY A 99 -33.78 -8.69 -9.83
CA GLY A 99 -34.90 -7.75 -9.88
C GLY A 99 -34.60 -6.53 -10.74
N ILE A 100 -33.42 -5.92 -10.55
CA ILE A 100 -32.97 -4.76 -11.33
C ILE A 100 -32.79 -5.14 -12.81
N GLU A 101 -32.16 -6.29 -13.08
CA GLU A 101 -31.94 -6.76 -14.44
C GLU A 101 -33.26 -7.02 -15.18
N ASN A 102 -34.22 -7.69 -14.52
CA ASN A 102 -35.54 -7.95 -15.08
C ASN A 102 -36.30 -6.65 -15.38
N ALA A 103 -36.29 -5.70 -14.45
CA ALA A 103 -36.93 -4.40 -14.63
C ALA A 103 -36.31 -3.62 -15.81
N MET A 104 -34.98 -3.60 -15.90
CA MET A 104 -34.25 -2.98 -17.01
C MET A 104 -34.58 -3.65 -18.35
N ARG A 105 -34.55 -4.98 -18.43
CA ARG A 105 -34.91 -5.74 -19.64
C ARG A 105 -36.34 -5.46 -20.08
N ALA A 106 -37.29 -5.41 -19.14
CA ALA A 106 -38.68 -5.08 -19.42
C ALA A 106 -38.83 -3.66 -19.98
N ALA A 107 -38.15 -2.67 -19.39
CA ALA A 107 -38.14 -1.29 -19.85
C ALA A 107 -37.58 -1.16 -21.28
N VAL A 108 -36.41 -1.76 -21.54
CA VAL A 108 -35.78 -1.77 -22.87
C VAL A 108 -36.66 -2.47 -23.91
N SER A 109 -37.27 -3.60 -23.54
CA SER A 109 -38.16 -4.37 -24.42
C SER A 109 -39.41 -3.57 -24.82
N LYS A 110 -40.01 -2.84 -23.88
CA LYS A 110 -41.14 -1.94 -24.15
C LYS A 110 -40.74 -0.83 -25.12
N PHE A 111 -39.59 -0.21 -24.89
CA PHE A 111 -39.08 0.89 -25.73
C PHE A 111 -38.76 0.41 -27.15
N ASN A 112 -38.11 -0.74 -27.30
CA ASN A 112 -37.82 -1.35 -28.60
C ASN A 112 -39.08 -1.63 -29.41
N ARG A 113 -40.15 -2.17 -28.80
CA ARG A 113 -41.42 -2.42 -29.49
C ARG A 113 -42.07 -1.13 -29.99
N ASN A 114 -42.09 -0.10 -29.15
CA ASN A 114 -42.74 1.18 -29.46
C ASN A 114 -42.02 1.96 -30.57
N HIS A 115 -40.69 1.88 -30.64
CA HIS A 115 -39.86 2.69 -31.53
C HIS A 115 -39.13 1.87 -32.60
N ARG A 116 -39.43 0.57 -32.74
CA ARG A 116 -38.78 -0.37 -33.68
C ARG A 116 -37.25 -0.39 -33.59
N MET A 117 -36.72 -0.34 -32.37
CA MET A 117 -35.27 -0.35 -32.11
C MET A 117 -34.77 -1.72 -31.64
N ARG A 118 -33.44 -1.87 -31.60
CA ARG A 118 -32.73 -3.08 -31.12
C ARG A 118 -31.76 -2.73 -29.99
N LEU A 119 -32.21 -1.96 -29.00
CA LEU A 119 -31.42 -1.67 -27.81
C LEU A 119 -31.34 -2.92 -26.93
N THR A 120 -30.19 -3.12 -26.30
CA THR A 120 -30.01 -4.14 -25.26
C THR A 120 -29.35 -3.48 -24.06
N PRO A 121 -29.55 -3.99 -22.84
CA PRO A 121 -28.80 -3.54 -21.67
C PRO A 121 -27.29 -3.46 -21.91
N HIS A 122 -26.75 -4.47 -22.58
CA HIS A 122 -25.33 -4.53 -22.92
C HIS A 122 -24.89 -3.38 -23.85
N ARG A 123 -25.67 -3.05 -24.89
CA ARG A 123 -25.36 -1.92 -25.79
C ARG A 123 -25.39 -0.58 -25.06
N ILE A 124 -26.35 -0.38 -24.16
CA ILE A 124 -26.46 0.83 -23.35
C ILE A 124 -25.26 0.94 -22.41
N SER A 125 -24.94 -0.16 -21.72
CA SER A 125 -23.84 -0.22 -20.78
C SER A 125 -22.47 -0.06 -21.44
N GLN A 126 -22.28 -0.62 -22.65
CA GLN A 126 -21.05 -0.43 -23.43
C GLN A 126 -20.87 1.02 -23.90
N ALA A 127 -21.93 1.66 -24.43
CA ALA A 127 -21.85 3.06 -24.83
C ALA A 127 -21.51 3.97 -23.64
N LEU A 128 -22.09 3.70 -22.46
CA LEU A 128 -21.76 4.41 -21.24
C LEU A 128 -20.33 4.13 -20.77
N PHE A 129 -19.85 2.89 -20.90
CA PHE A 129 -18.47 2.53 -20.57
C PHE A 129 -17.48 3.36 -21.40
N ASP A 130 -17.68 3.41 -22.72
CA ASP A 130 -16.80 4.14 -23.63
C ASP A 130 -16.82 5.65 -23.34
N GLU A 131 -17.99 6.22 -23.05
CA GLU A 131 -18.14 7.62 -22.66
C GLU A 131 -17.41 7.94 -21.34
N ILE A 132 -17.53 7.07 -20.33
CA ILE A 132 -16.82 7.25 -19.05
C ILE A 132 -15.31 7.15 -19.25
N VAL A 133 -14.82 6.24 -20.09
CA VAL A 133 -13.39 6.16 -20.43
C VAL A 133 -12.94 7.45 -21.10
N GLY A 134 -13.74 8.01 -22.01
CA GLY A 134 -13.44 9.30 -22.65
C GLY A 134 -13.29 10.45 -21.66
N HIS A 135 -14.10 10.49 -20.60
CA HIS A 135 -14.01 11.51 -19.56
C HIS A 135 -12.89 11.29 -18.55
N SER A 136 -12.66 10.05 -18.13
CA SER A 136 -11.76 9.73 -17.02
C SER A 136 -10.35 9.36 -17.46
N SER A 137 -10.17 8.93 -18.71
CA SER A 137 -9.00 8.21 -19.25
C SER A 137 -8.64 6.93 -18.48
N ASP A 138 -9.53 6.40 -17.63
CA ASP A 138 -9.30 5.17 -16.87
C ASP A 138 -10.48 4.20 -17.03
N TRP A 139 -10.21 3.05 -17.63
CA TRP A 139 -11.21 2.00 -17.75
C TRP A 139 -11.59 1.35 -16.41
N VAL A 140 -10.82 1.56 -15.32
CA VAL A 140 -11.26 1.13 -13.98
C VAL A 140 -12.47 1.94 -13.51
N ASP A 141 -12.51 3.24 -13.80
CA ASP A 141 -13.65 4.09 -13.43
C ASP A 141 -14.93 3.61 -14.14
N ALA A 142 -14.81 3.33 -15.45
CA ALA A 142 -15.89 2.77 -16.25
C ALA A 142 -16.31 1.37 -15.80
N TYR A 143 -15.34 0.53 -15.41
CA TYR A 143 -15.61 -0.79 -14.83
C TYR A 143 -16.41 -0.68 -13.52
N LEU A 144 -16.01 0.20 -12.60
CA LEU A 144 -16.70 0.38 -11.32
C LEU A 144 -18.14 0.88 -11.48
N LEU A 145 -18.41 1.70 -12.51
CA LEU A 145 -19.72 2.28 -12.76
C LEU A 145 -20.66 1.38 -13.58
N THR A 146 -20.13 0.61 -14.53
CA THR A 146 -20.94 -0.19 -15.47
C THR A 146 -20.91 -1.69 -15.18
N GLY A 147 -19.95 -2.16 -14.38
CA GLY A 147 -19.76 -3.58 -14.09
C GLY A 147 -19.15 -4.39 -15.24
N HIS A 148 -18.68 -3.75 -16.31
CA HIS A 148 -18.03 -4.42 -17.43
C HIS A 148 -16.67 -5.02 -17.03
N ARG A 149 -16.67 -6.32 -16.72
CA ARG A 149 -15.47 -7.07 -16.31
C ARG A 149 -14.63 -7.51 -17.49
N PHE A 150 -13.32 -7.31 -17.37
CA PHE A 150 -12.30 -7.95 -18.18
C PHE A 150 -11.00 -8.08 -17.36
N THR A 151 -10.13 -9.01 -17.74
CA THR A 151 -9.01 -9.46 -16.89
C THR A 151 -8.13 -8.32 -16.37
N VAL A 152 -7.74 -7.39 -17.25
CA VAL A 152 -6.89 -6.25 -16.86
C VAL A 152 -7.64 -5.29 -15.92
N ALA A 153 -8.96 -5.15 -16.10
CA ALA A 153 -9.83 -4.37 -15.21
C ALA A 153 -9.81 -4.83 -13.77
N ASP A 154 -10.01 -6.12 -13.56
CA ASP A 154 -10.05 -6.70 -12.22
C ASP A 154 -8.68 -6.55 -11.52
N VAL A 155 -7.58 -6.74 -12.25
CA VAL A 155 -6.21 -6.60 -11.71
C VAL A 155 -5.93 -5.17 -11.27
N ALA A 156 -6.31 -4.16 -12.05
CA ALA A 156 -6.05 -2.78 -11.68
C ALA A 156 -7.01 -2.24 -10.62
N ALA A 157 -8.29 -2.64 -10.69
CA ALA A 157 -9.29 -2.30 -9.68
C ALA A 157 -8.90 -2.83 -8.29
N HIS A 158 -8.18 -3.95 -8.23
CA HIS A 158 -7.61 -4.47 -6.98
C HIS A 158 -6.78 -3.41 -6.22
N TYR A 159 -6.08 -2.52 -6.93
CA TYR A 159 -5.21 -1.49 -6.36
C TYR A 159 -5.87 -0.11 -6.24
N TYR A 160 -7.14 0.06 -6.60
CA TYR A 160 -7.74 1.38 -6.74
C TYR A 160 -8.89 1.62 -5.75
N SER A 161 -8.80 2.70 -4.97
CA SER A 161 -9.89 3.19 -4.13
C SER A 161 -10.26 4.60 -4.54
N VAL A 162 -11.55 4.88 -4.68
CA VAL A 162 -12.05 6.17 -5.19
C VAL A 162 -13.29 6.65 -4.44
N PRO A 163 -13.43 7.96 -4.13
CA PRO A 163 -14.62 8.47 -3.45
C PRO A 163 -15.90 8.33 -4.29
N ALA A 164 -17.02 8.04 -3.62
CA ALA A 164 -18.33 7.93 -4.24
C ALA A 164 -18.72 9.18 -5.05
N GLY A 165 -18.52 10.37 -4.48
CA GLY A 165 -18.87 11.64 -5.14
C GLY A 165 -18.12 11.88 -6.45
N TYR A 166 -16.88 11.37 -6.57
CA TYR A 166 -16.14 11.42 -7.83
C TYR A 166 -16.82 10.53 -8.89
N LEU A 167 -17.14 9.28 -8.54
CA LEU A 167 -17.81 8.35 -9.45
C LEU A 167 -19.19 8.85 -9.87
N GLU A 168 -19.95 9.43 -8.94
CA GLU A 168 -21.24 10.06 -9.25
C GLU A 168 -21.09 11.22 -10.23
N THR A 169 -20.15 12.13 -9.97
CA THR A 169 -19.87 13.27 -10.86
C THR A 169 -19.46 12.79 -12.24
N LEU A 170 -18.58 11.78 -12.30
CA LEU A 170 -18.12 11.19 -13.56
C LEU A 170 -19.28 10.56 -14.35
N TYR A 171 -20.13 9.77 -13.68
CA TYR A 171 -21.32 9.19 -14.29
C TYR A 171 -22.26 10.27 -14.84
N HIS A 172 -22.50 11.34 -14.07
CA HIS A 172 -23.36 12.45 -14.50
C HIS A 172 -22.80 13.17 -15.71
N ASN A 173 -21.50 13.46 -15.70
CA ASN A 173 -20.82 14.10 -16.82
C ASN A 173 -20.91 13.25 -18.08
N ALA A 174 -20.66 11.93 -17.97
CA ALA A 174 -20.79 11.01 -19.09
C ALA A 174 -22.24 10.93 -19.62
N ALA A 175 -23.24 10.82 -18.73
CA ALA A 175 -24.65 10.79 -19.14
C ALA A 175 -25.09 12.09 -19.83
N VAL A 176 -24.64 13.25 -19.32
CA VAL A 176 -24.89 14.56 -19.92
C VAL A 176 -24.21 14.69 -21.28
N SER A 177 -22.96 14.26 -21.40
CA SER A 177 -22.20 14.28 -22.66
C SER A 177 -22.87 13.42 -23.73
N LEU A 178 -23.21 12.17 -23.40
CA LEU A 178 -23.90 11.26 -24.30
C LEU A 178 -25.26 11.81 -24.73
N ARG A 179 -26.05 12.36 -23.79
CA ARG A 179 -27.32 13.03 -24.09
C ARG A 179 -27.11 14.18 -25.08
N ASN A 180 -26.14 15.06 -24.82
CA ASN A 180 -25.88 16.23 -25.65
C ASN A 180 -25.50 15.81 -27.07
N SER A 181 -24.61 14.82 -27.22
CA SER A 181 -24.21 14.28 -28.52
C SER A 181 -25.42 13.74 -29.31
N ILE A 182 -26.27 12.94 -28.66
CA ILE A 182 -27.50 12.40 -29.27
C ILE A 182 -28.47 13.52 -29.64
N TYR A 183 -28.68 14.49 -28.75
CA TYR A 183 -29.65 15.57 -28.95
C TYR A 183 -29.22 16.57 -30.02
N GLN A 184 -27.92 16.84 -30.14
CA GLN A 184 -27.37 17.59 -31.26
C GLN A 184 -27.64 16.88 -32.58
N HIS A 185 -27.39 15.56 -32.65
CA HIS A 185 -27.67 14.77 -33.84
C HIS A 185 -29.16 14.76 -34.21
N LEU A 186 -30.04 14.73 -33.21
CA LEU A 186 -31.50 14.77 -33.38
C LEU A 186 -32.08 16.18 -33.52
N SER A 187 -31.24 17.23 -33.49
CA SER A 187 -31.67 18.64 -33.55
C SER A 187 -32.68 19.01 -32.46
N VAL A 188 -32.52 18.45 -31.25
CA VAL A 188 -33.32 18.83 -30.08
C VAL A 188 -32.80 20.16 -29.54
N GLU A 189 -33.69 21.12 -29.30
CA GLU A 189 -33.32 22.41 -28.71
C GLU A 189 -32.89 22.27 -27.23
N GLU A 190 -31.87 23.02 -26.80
CA GLU A 190 -31.30 22.95 -25.44
C GLU A 190 -32.32 23.12 -24.31
N LYS A 191 -33.33 23.97 -24.52
CA LYS A 191 -34.42 24.19 -23.54
C LYS A 191 -35.23 22.92 -23.23
N ASN A 192 -35.19 21.95 -24.14
CA ASN A 192 -35.88 20.66 -24.02
C ASN A 192 -34.97 19.55 -23.49
N TYR A 193 -33.73 19.88 -23.09
CA TYR A 193 -32.81 18.86 -22.61
C TYR A 193 -33.31 18.26 -21.30
N TYR A 194 -33.39 16.92 -21.26
CA TYR A 194 -33.71 16.21 -20.04
C TYR A 194 -32.65 16.47 -18.96
N ALA A 195 -33.05 17.07 -17.84
CA ALA A 195 -32.17 17.30 -16.71
C ALA A 195 -32.05 16.04 -15.85
N PHE A 196 -30.91 15.35 -15.94
CA PHE A 196 -30.59 14.25 -15.03
C PHE A 196 -30.54 14.77 -13.59
N LYS A 197 -31.38 14.23 -12.71
CA LYS A 197 -31.36 14.49 -11.27
C LYS A 197 -31.09 13.18 -10.54
N GLN A 198 -29.98 13.09 -9.82
CA GLN A 198 -29.75 12.00 -8.88
C GLN A 198 -30.20 12.44 -7.49
N SER A 199 -31.15 11.68 -6.92
CA SER A 199 -31.72 11.94 -5.59
C SER A 199 -31.00 11.20 -4.46
N VAL A 200 -30.11 10.27 -4.81
CA VAL A 200 -29.40 9.41 -3.86
C VAL A 200 -27.96 9.90 -3.77
N GLN A 201 -27.55 10.34 -2.58
CA GLN A 201 -26.14 10.57 -2.26
C GLN A 201 -25.48 9.25 -1.89
N ASN A 202 -24.48 8.85 -2.66
CA ASN A 202 -23.58 7.77 -2.35
C ASN A 202 -22.44 8.30 -1.47
N CYS A 203 -21.97 7.48 -0.52
CA CYS A 203 -20.98 7.91 0.45
C CYS A 203 -19.85 6.87 0.61
N GLY A 204 -18.70 7.34 1.10
CA GLY A 204 -17.52 6.50 1.29
C GLY A 204 -16.66 6.31 0.04
N ASP A 205 -15.75 5.35 0.13
CA ASP A 205 -14.82 5.00 -0.94
C ASP A 205 -15.22 3.66 -1.56
N HIS A 206 -15.09 3.53 -2.87
CA HIS A 206 -15.38 2.31 -3.65
C HIS A 206 -14.11 1.71 -4.23
N GLY A 207 -14.15 0.40 -4.52
CA GLY A 207 -13.03 -0.35 -5.08
C GLY A 207 -12.24 -1.12 -4.02
N SER A 208 -10.92 -0.98 -4.03
CA SER A 208 -9.99 -1.70 -3.17
C SER A 208 -10.28 -1.50 -1.68
N LYS A 209 -10.18 -2.58 -0.92
CA LYS A 209 -10.34 -2.57 0.54
C LYS A 209 -9.14 -1.95 1.26
N LEU A 210 -8.00 -1.83 0.57
CA LEU A 210 -6.75 -1.37 1.14
C LEU A 210 -6.48 0.09 0.80
N ASN A 211 -7.33 0.99 1.31
CA ASN A 211 -7.19 2.44 1.12
C ASN A 211 -6.23 3.05 2.16
N LEU A 212 -4.94 3.19 1.81
CA LEU A 212 -3.94 3.77 2.69
C LEU A 212 -4.12 5.28 2.78
N LYS A 213 -4.34 5.79 4.00
CA LYS A 213 -4.43 7.23 4.24
C LYS A 213 -3.01 7.84 4.31
N PRO A 214 -2.77 9.04 3.75
CA PRO A 214 -1.45 9.69 3.72
C PRO A 214 -0.75 9.78 5.09
N LEU A 215 -1.52 9.99 6.16
CA LEU A 215 -0.99 10.06 7.53
C LEU A 215 -0.24 8.78 7.95
N LEU A 216 -0.64 7.60 7.46
CA LEU A 216 0.06 6.35 7.75
C LEU A 216 1.46 6.35 7.12
N LEU A 217 1.57 6.86 5.89
CA LEU A 217 2.85 6.98 5.20
C LEU A 217 3.76 7.97 5.94
N THR A 218 3.26 9.16 6.31
CA THR A 218 4.04 10.13 7.09
C THR A 218 4.54 9.53 8.41
N ARG A 219 3.71 8.73 9.10
CA ARG A 219 4.11 8.05 10.35
C ARG A 219 5.18 6.98 10.12
N LEU A 220 5.04 6.18 9.05
CA LEU A 220 6.04 5.19 8.66
C LEU A 220 7.39 5.85 8.39
N VAL A 221 7.41 6.89 7.57
CA VAL A 221 8.63 7.63 7.23
C VAL A 221 9.28 8.23 8.47
N LYS A 222 8.49 8.85 9.36
CA LYS A 222 8.98 9.38 10.62
C LYS A 222 9.60 8.28 11.50
N HIS A 223 8.97 7.12 11.59
CA HIS A 223 9.49 5.99 12.36
C HIS A 223 10.81 5.48 11.77
N LEU A 224 10.87 5.19 10.47
CA LEU A 224 12.08 4.70 9.81
C LEU A 224 13.27 5.66 9.99
N LYS A 225 13.03 6.97 9.87
CA LYS A 225 14.05 8.00 10.13
C LYS A 225 14.48 8.02 11.61
N SER A 226 13.56 7.79 12.53
CA SER A 226 13.85 7.73 13.97
C SER A 226 14.73 6.54 14.30
N GLU A 227 14.39 5.34 13.79
CA GLU A 227 15.16 4.11 14.01
C GLU A 227 16.58 4.24 13.45
N LEU A 228 16.72 4.74 12.21
CA LEU A 228 18.04 4.96 11.61
C LEU A 228 18.89 5.94 12.44
N ARG A 229 18.31 7.05 12.91
CA ARG A 229 19.02 8.01 13.77
C ARG A 229 19.39 7.41 15.12
N ALA A 230 18.52 6.58 15.70
CA ALA A 230 18.79 5.92 16.97
C ALA A 230 19.95 4.92 16.81
N ALA A 231 19.93 4.09 15.77
CA ALA A 231 21.00 3.14 15.46
C ALA A 231 22.36 3.83 15.27
N ARG A 232 22.39 4.96 14.56
CA ARG A 232 23.63 5.77 14.35
C ARG A 232 24.21 6.36 15.64
N ARG A 233 23.41 6.54 16.69
CA ARG A 233 23.85 7.12 17.97
C ARG A 233 24.38 6.09 18.95
N LEU A 234 24.26 4.80 18.63
CA LEU A 234 24.81 3.74 19.46
C LEU A 234 26.34 3.83 19.48
N GLN A 235 26.94 3.30 20.55
CA GLN A 235 28.39 3.24 20.63
C GLN A 235 28.95 2.40 19.47
N PRO A 236 29.97 2.87 18.74
CA PRO A 236 30.51 2.17 17.58
C PRO A 236 31.04 0.78 17.93
N ASN A 237 30.42 -0.23 17.32
CA ASN A 237 30.83 -1.63 17.31
C ASN A 237 30.13 -2.35 16.14
N ASP A 238 30.53 -3.58 15.86
CA ASP A 238 29.94 -4.45 14.83
C ASP A 238 28.40 -4.38 14.82
N GLU A 239 27.79 -4.61 15.99
CA GLU A 239 26.33 -4.71 16.14
C GLU A 239 25.63 -3.38 15.82
N SER A 240 26.19 -2.25 16.25
CA SER A 240 25.68 -0.92 15.91
C SER A 240 25.74 -0.63 14.41
N TRP A 241 26.76 -1.13 13.71
CA TRP A 241 26.91 -0.96 12.27
C TRP A 241 25.91 -1.82 11.51
N ARG A 242 25.70 -3.06 11.96
CA ARG A 242 24.65 -3.96 11.48
C ARG A 242 23.27 -3.34 11.63
N GLN A 243 22.95 -2.81 12.81
CA GLN A 243 21.67 -2.15 13.07
C GLN A 243 21.48 -0.90 12.21
N THR A 244 22.52 -0.07 12.07
CA THR A 244 22.50 1.11 11.20
C THR A 244 22.25 0.73 9.75
N HIS A 245 22.93 -0.32 9.25
CA HIS A 245 22.74 -0.84 7.90
C HIS A 245 21.31 -1.33 7.70
N ASN A 246 20.79 -2.20 8.58
CA ASN A 246 19.44 -2.73 8.46
C ASN A 246 18.37 -1.62 8.51
N CYS A 247 18.54 -0.61 9.37
CA CYS A 247 17.64 0.54 9.41
C CYS A 247 17.72 1.39 8.13
N CYS A 248 18.93 1.57 7.58
CA CYS A 248 19.16 2.30 6.33
C CYS A 248 18.48 1.59 5.15
N VAL A 249 18.68 0.28 5.04
CA VAL A 249 18.07 -0.58 4.01
C VAL A 249 16.55 -0.55 4.12
N GLY A 250 15.99 -0.68 5.34
CA GLY A 250 14.54 -0.59 5.55
C GLY A 250 13.97 0.77 5.11
N TYR A 251 14.65 1.87 5.44
CA TYR A 251 14.25 3.20 5.01
C TYR A 251 14.22 3.33 3.47
N ILE A 252 15.32 2.95 2.81
CA ILE A 252 15.47 3.07 1.35
C ILE A 252 14.48 2.14 0.64
N ALA A 253 14.29 0.91 1.12
CA ALA A 253 13.39 -0.09 0.54
C ALA A 253 11.94 0.43 0.51
N PHE A 254 11.45 0.98 1.63
CA PHE A 254 10.11 1.57 1.66
C PHE A 254 10.02 2.82 0.79
N TRP A 255 11.07 3.64 0.70
CA TRP A 255 11.05 4.79 -0.22
C TRP A 255 10.89 4.33 -1.66
N ILE A 256 11.66 3.32 -2.10
CA ILE A 256 11.53 2.74 -3.45
C ILE A 256 10.12 2.20 -3.69
N LEU A 257 9.59 1.41 -2.77
CA LEU A 257 8.23 0.84 -2.89
C LEU A 257 7.17 1.94 -3.06
N PHE A 258 7.28 3.02 -2.30
CA PHE A 258 6.37 4.17 -2.35
C PHE A 258 6.74 5.21 -3.43
N ALA A 259 7.78 5.00 -4.22
CA ALA A 259 8.17 5.86 -5.34
C ALA A 259 7.97 5.20 -6.71
N THR A 260 8.00 3.86 -6.79
CA THR A 260 8.12 3.13 -8.07
C THR A 260 7.03 2.11 -8.33
N VAL A 261 6.12 1.87 -7.37
CA VAL A 261 5.04 0.86 -7.51
C VAL A 261 5.60 -0.57 -7.68
N TYR A 262 6.87 -0.79 -7.34
CA TYR A 262 7.50 -2.11 -7.43
C TYR A 262 6.71 -3.16 -6.65
N ARG A 263 6.44 -4.33 -7.25
CA ARG A 263 5.88 -5.48 -6.52
C ARG A 263 7.03 -6.27 -5.92
N ALA A 264 7.17 -6.22 -4.59
CA ALA A 264 8.09 -7.11 -3.88
C ALA A 264 7.48 -8.51 -3.81
N VAL A 265 7.47 -9.25 -4.93
CA VAL A 265 6.94 -10.63 -5.00
C VAL A 265 8.00 -11.63 -4.54
N ASN A 266 9.17 -11.61 -5.18
CA ASN A 266 10.29 -12.47 -4.83
C ASN A 266 11.32 -11.68 -4.00
N ASP A 267 11.84 -10.59 -4.55
CA ASP A 267 12.77 -9.67 -3.88
C ASP A 267 12.74 -8.27 -4.52
N LEU A 268 13.11 -7.25 -3.74
CA LEU A 268 13.47 -5.92 -4.27
C LEU A 268 14.90 -5.98 -4.84
N VAL A 269 15.10 -6.75 -5.91
CA VAL A 269 16.39 -6.81 -6.62
C VAL A 269 16.35 -5.83 -7.77
N PHE A 270 17.12 -4.76 -7.64
CA PHE A 270 17.65 -4.07 -8.81
C PHE A 270 19.14 -3.83 -8.59
N ARG A 271 19.90 -3.71 -9.67
CA ARG A 271 21.36 -3.58 -9.66
C ARG A 271 21.75 -2.13 -9.94
N TRP A 272 22.97 -1.74 -9.56
CA TRP A 272 23.50 -0.42 -9.92
C TRP A 272 23.40 -0.13 -11.43
N ARG A 273 23.68 -1.14 -12.27
CA ARG A 273 23.63 -1.03 -13.74
C ARG A 273 22.22 -0.80 -14.31
N GLU A 274 21.17 -1.16 -13.58
CA GLU A 274 19.79 -0.97 -14.03
C GLU A 274 19.29 0.45 -13.77
N ILE A 275 20.05 1.23 -12.98
CA ILE A 275 19.78 2.63 -12.71
C ILE A 275 20.64 3.49 -13.62
N ASP A 276 20.01 4.24 -14.51
CA ASP A 276 20.65 5.39 -15.12
C ASP A 276 20.61 6.55 -14.12
N PHE A 277 21.71 6.80 -13.42
CA PHE A 277 21.81 7.89 -12.45
C PHE A 277 21.69 9.29 -13.08
N THR A 278 21.94 9.42 -14.38
CA THR A 278 21.87 10.70 -15.10
C THR A 278 20.42 11.08 -15.35
N SER A 279 19.66 10.20 -16.00
CA SER A 279 18.23 10.45 -16.26
C SER A 279 17.34 10.15 -15.06
N GLY A 280 17.71 9.17 -14.24
CA GLY A 280 16.90 8.57 -13.18
C GLY A 280 16.00 7.44 -13.62
N PHE A 281 16.11 6.97 -14.87
CA PHE A 281 15.38 5.78 -15.29
C PHE A 281 15.91 4.53 -14.58
N LEU A 282 14.96 3.68 -14.18
CA LEU A 282 15.21 2.36 -13.63
C LEU A 282 14.30 1.36 -14.36
N THR A 283 14.87 0.27 -14.83
CA THR A 283 14.08 -0.85 -15.38
C THR A 283 13.77 -1.83 -14.27
N ILE A 284 12.50 -2.21 -14.12
CA ILE A 284 12.05 -3.18 -13.11
C ILE A 284 11.30 -4.34 -13.77
N SER A 285 11.56 -5.55 -13.31
CA SER A 285 10.86 -6.79 -13.71
C SER A 285 10.36 -7.49 -12.45
N ASP A 286 9.06 -7.38 -12.18
CA ASP A 286 8.48 -7.86 -10.92
C ASP A 286 7.90 -9.29 -11.03
N LYS A 287 7.88 -9.84 -12.24
CA LYS A 287 7.38 -11.17 -12.60
C LYS A 287 8.33 -11.74 -13.64
N ASP A 288 9.29 -12.54 -13.18
CA ASP A 288 10.22 -13.23 -14.06
C ASP A 288 9.49 -14.37 -14.77
N ASP A 289 8.91 -14.06 -15.93
CA ASP A 289 8.84 -15.05 -17.01
C ASP A 289 10.14 -14.96 -17.81
N GLU A 290 10.55 -16.05 -18.47
CA GLU A 290 11.77 -16.08 -19.30
C GLU A 290 11.80 -14.98 -20.39
N ALA A 291 10.63 -14.41 -20.71
CA ALA A 291 10.45 -13.35 -21.69
C ALA A 291 10.54 -11.91 -21.13
N MET A 292 10.68 -11.74 -19.81
CA MET A 292 10.61 -10.44 -19.12
C MET A 292 9.40 -9.58 -19.58
N SER A 293 8.27 -10.21 -19.88
CA SER A 293 7.12 -9.59 -20.55
C SER A 293 6.45 -8.48 -19.73
N GLN A 294 6.77 -8.41 -18.43
CA GLN A 294 6.25 -7.44 -17.47
C GLN A 294 7.28 -6.40 -17.04
N ALA A 295 8.45 -6.37 -17.71
CA ALA A 295 9.45 -5.35 -17.48
C ALA A 295 8.89 -3.96 -17.82
N ARG A 296 9.16 -2.98 -16.96
CA ARG A 296 8.74 -1.59 -17.20
C ARG A 296 9.77 -0.61 -16.69
N ILE A 297 9.71 0.59 -17.27
CA ILE A 297 10.57 1.71 -16.86
C ILE A 297 9.83 2.49 -15.78
N VAL A 298 10.52 2.72 -14.66
CA VAL A 298 10.13 3.65 -13.61
C VAL A 298 11.19 4.74 -13.50
N TRP A 299 10.90 5.76 -12.70
CA TRP A 299 11.80 6.89 -12.54
C TRP A 299 12.08 7.19 -11.07
N LEU A 300 13.35 7.45 -10.78
CA LEU A 300 13.87 7.81 -9.47
C LEU A 300 14.04 9.33 -9.37
N LEU A 301 13.26 9.95 -8.48
CA LEU A 301 13.40 11.35 -8.10
C LEU A 301 14.87 11.70 -7.76
N PRO A 302 15.35 12.93 -8.05
CA PRO A 302 16.71 13.36 -7.74
C PRO A 302 17.13 13.01 -6.31
N GLU A 303 16.24 13.22 -5.34
CA GLU A 303 16.51 12.95 -3.93
C GLU A 303 16.64 11.45 -3.62
N LEU A 304 15.93 10.58 -4.34
CA LEU A 304 16.09 9.12 -4.18
C LEU A 304 17.40 8.66 -4.83
N ARG A 305 17.80 9.25 -5.97
CA ARG A 305 19.13 8.99 -6.56
C ARG A 305 20.25 9.42 -5.64
N GLU A 306 20.11 10.60 -5.03
CA GLU A 306 21.05 11.09 -4.03
C GLU A 306 21.11 10.14 -2.83
N GLN A 307 19.96 9.70 -2.31
CA GLN A 307 19.91 8.69 -1.25
C GLN A 307 20.65 7.39 -1.62
N LEU A 308 20.54 6.96 -2.87
CA LEU A 308 21.26 5.78 -3.37
C LEU A 308 22.78 6.00 -3.46
N ARG A 309 23.24 7.21 -3.81
CA ARG A 309 24.68 7.55 -3.73
C ARG A 309 25.19 7.50 -2.29
N TYR A 310 24.42 8.06 -1.35
CA TYR A 310 24.71 7.95 0.09
C TYR A 310 24.73 6.51 0.58
N TYR A 311 23.92 5.64 -0.02
CA TYR A 311 23.95 4.20 0.27
C TYR A 311 25.24 3.54 -0.23
N ALA A 312 25.71 3.87 -1.43
CA ALA A 312 26.99 3.37 -1.94
C ALA A 312 28.15 3.74 -0.99
N SER A 313 28.27 5.00 -0.57
CA SER A 313 29.28 5.41 0.42
C SER A 313 29.10 4.73 1.78
N HIS A 314 27.86 4.48 2.20
CA HIS A 314 27.59 3.70 3.41
C HIS A 314 28.10 2.25 3.30
N LEU A 315 27.96 1.60 2.13
CA LEU A 315 28.46 0.26 1.89
C LEU A 315 29.98 0.19 1.92
N GLU A 316 30.69 1.17 1.36
CA GLU A 316 32.16 1.27 1.43
C GLU A 316 32.64 1.33 2.89
N VAL A 317 32.02 2.18 3.70
CA VAL A 317 32.34 2.28 5.14
C VAL A 317 31.98 1.00 5.89
N LEU A 318 30.86 0.36 5.55
CA LEU A 318 30.45 -0.91 6.14
C LEU A 318 31.46 -2.02 5.83
N GLN A 319 31.93 -2.10 4.58
CA GLN A 319 32.94 -3.06 4.14
C GLN A 319 34.24 -2.89 4.91
N ALA A 320 34.74 -1.65 5.03
CA ALA A 320 35.96 -1.36 5.79
C ALA A 320 35.84 -1.73 7.28
N ARG A 321 34.65 -1.53 7.86
CA ARG A 321 34.38 -1.82 9.29
C ARG A 321 34.19 -3.30 9.58
N LEU A 322 33.58 -4.05 8.66
CA LEU A 322 33.28 -5.48 8.80
C LEU A 322 34.26 -6.37 8.03
N TYR A 323 35.49 -5.89 7.75
CA TYR A 323 36.49 -6.62 6.96
C TYR A 323 36.81 -8.03 7.49
N HIS A 324 36.69 -8.24 8.79
CA HIS A 324 36.95 -9.53 9.45
C HIS A 324 35.79 -10.54 9.26
N ARG A 325 34.66 -10.13 8.69
CA ARG A 325 33.51 -10.98 8.35
C ARG A 325 33.58 -11.40 6.89
N ALA A 326 34.38 -12.42 6.59
CA ALA A 326 34.72 -12.84 5.22
C ALA A 326 33.52 -12.92 4.26
N SER A 327 32.43 -13.63 4.64
CA SER A 327 31.26 -13.80 3.76
C SER A 327 30.52 -12.49 3.44
N LEU A 328 30.45 -11.56 4.41
CA LEU A 328 29.85 -10.24 4.18
C LEU A 328 30.78 -9.34 3.36
N TYR A 329 32.08 -9.44 3.61
CA TYR A 329 33.08 -8.68 2.87
C TYR A 329 33.07 -9.05 1.39
N GLU A 330 33.07 -10.34 1.05
CA GLU A 330 32.96 -10.85 -0.33
C GLU A 330 31.67 -10.37 -1.00
N HIS A 331 30.54 -10.40 -0.27
CA HIS A 331 29.27 -9.89 -0.79
C HIS A 331 29.32 -8.37 -1.05
N LEU A 332 29.85 -7.59 -0.10
CA LEU A 332 30.00 -6.14 -0.24
C LEU A 332 30.95 -5.79 -1.39
N GLU A 333 32.02 -6.54 -1.55
CA GLU A 333 32.95 -6.42 -2.68
C GLU A 333 32.21 -6.70 -4.00
N ALA A 334 31.40 -7.74 -4.06
CA ALA A 334 30.60 -8.06 -5.25
C ALA A 334 29.54 -6.97 -5.56
N VAL A 335 28.94 -6.33 -4.55
CA VAL A 335 27.97 -5.23 -4.72
C VAL A 335 28.65 -3.94 -5.20
N LEU A 336 29.86 -3.65 -4.70
CA LEU A 336 30.61 -2.43 -4.98
C LEU A 336 31.48 -2.52 -6.24
N SER A 337 31.84 -3.73 -6.68
CA SER A 337 32.63 -3.99 -7.88
C SER A 337 31.78 -3.98 -9.15
N GLU A 338 32.38 -4.34 -10.29
CA GLU A 338 31.67 -4.37 -11.56
C GLU A 338 30.44 -5.30 -11.51
N PRO A 339 29.36 -4.96 -12.23
CA PRO A 339 28.06 -5.61 -12.06
C PRO A 339 28.12 -7.12 -12.34
N GLN A 340 28.08 -7.94 -11.29
CA GLN A 340 27.89 -9.38 -11.44
C GLN A 340 26.40 -9.71 -11.58
N PRO A 341 26.04 -10.67 -12.45
CA PRO A 341 24.71 -11.26 -12.40
C PRO A 341 24.50 -11.87 -11.00
N ASP A 342 23.29 -11.73 -10.45
CA ASP A 342 22.84 -12.38 -9.21
C ASP A 342 23.27 -11.77 -7.86
N VAL A 343 23.89 -10.59 -7.85
CA VAL A 343 24.21 -9.89 -6.59
C VAL A 343 23.13 -8.85 -6.25
N PRO A 344 22.32 -9.03 -5.19
CA PRO A 344 21.33 -8.05 -4.79
C PRO A 344 21.98 -6.77 -4.26
N LEU A 345 21.57 -5.63 -4.80
CA LEU A 345 22.06 -4.32 -4.35
C LEU A 345 21.73 -4.04 -2.87
N MET A 346 20.56 -4.47 -2.42
CA MET A 346 20.08 -4.22 -1.06
C MET A 346 19.82 -5.53 -0.34
N PHE A 347 20.30 -5.61 0.90
CA PHE A 347 20.19 -6.79 1.73
C PHE A 347 20.13 -6.40 3.21
N PHE A 348 19.64 -7.29 4.06
CA PHE A 348 19.78 -7.18 5.51
C PHE A 348 20.93 -8.07 5.99
N ILE A 349 21.39 -7.83 7.21
CA ILE A 349 22.39 -8.67 7.89
C ILE A 349 21.74 -9.30 9.12
N SER A 350 21.73 -10.64 9.17
CA SER A 350 21.20 -11.42 10.29
C SER A 350 22.05 -11.29 11.55
N ASP A 351 21.51 -11.76 12.68
CA ASP A 351 22.27 -11.85 13.95
C ASP A 351 23.45 -12.84 13.86
N SER A 352 23.40 -13.77 12.89
CA SER A 352 24.47 -14.71 12.55
C SER A 352 25.47 -14.16 11.52
N TRP A 353 25.43 -12.85 11.23
CA TRP A 353 26.32 -12.18 10.28
C TRP A 353 26.23 -12.73 8.85
N GLN A 354 25.03 -13.18 8.46
CA GLN A 354 24.75 -13.64 7.10
C GLN A 354 23.89 -12.63 6.36
N MET A 355 24.09 -12.56 5.04
CA MET A 355 23.23 -11.80 4.15
C MET A 355 21.81 -12.39 4.18
N VAL A 356 20.82 -11.50 4.26
CA VAL A 356 19.40 -11.83 4.23
C VAL A 356 18.75 -11.03 3.11
N GLN A 357 18.13 -11.74 2.18
CA GLN A 357 17.47 -11.14 1.02
C GLN A 357 16.33 -10.19 1.42
N LEU A 358 16.08 -9.18 0.59
CA LEU A 358 15.06 -8.15 0.78
C LEU A 358 13.67 -8.62 0.30
N SER A 359 13.21 -9.73 0.86
CA SER A 359 11.91 -10.33 0.54
C SER A 359 10.78 -9.60 1.29
N PRO A 360 9.52 -9.66 0.81
CA PRO A 360 8.39 -9.06 1.53
C PRO A 360 8.18 -9.64 2.94
N GLU A 361 8.66 -10.85 3.21
CA GLU A 361 8.67 -11.42 4.56
C GLU A 361 9.76 -10.78 5.43
N ASN A 362 10.99 -10.73 4.92
CA ASN A 362 12.12 -10.17 5.66
C ASN A 362 11.96 -8.67 5.91
N LEU A 363 11.40 -7.91 4.96
CA LEU A 363 11.08 -6.50 5.15
C LEU A 363 10.07 -6.28 6.28
N ARG A 364 9.05 -7.16 6.39
CA ARG A 364 8.08 -7.11 7.49
C ARG A 364 8.68 -7.50 8.84
N ARG A 365 9.62 -8.45 8.86
CA ARG A 365 10.35 -8.83 10.08
C ARG A 365 11.23 -7.68 10.59
N HIS A 366 11.95 -7.00 9.69
CA HIS A 366 12.83 -5.89 10.05
C HIS A 366 12.09 -4.57 10.35
N VAL A 367 10.87 -4.39 9.84
CA VAL A 367 10.04 -3.19 10.09
C VAL A 367 8.67 -3.61 10.65
N PRO A 368 8.61 -4.11 11.90
CA PRO A 368 7.40 -4.69 12.48
C PRO A 368 6.27 -3.68 12.70
N VAL A 369 6.56 -2.37 12.69
CA VAL A 369 5.54 -1.32 12.76
C VAL A 369 4.64 -1.31 11.52
N PHE A 370 5.17 -1.78 10.37
CA PHE A 370 4.43 -1.84 9.13
C PHE A 370 3.64 -3.14 9.03
N THR A 371 2.38 -3.09 9.48
CA THR A 371 1.51 -4.27 9.59
C THR A 371 0.72 -4.57 8.31
N LEU A 372 0.85 -3.74 7.28
CA LEU A 372 0.16 -3.91 6.01
C LEU A 372 0.95 -4.86 5.08
N PRO A 373 0.30 -5.44 4.05
CA PRO A 373 1.02 -6.13 3.00
C PRO A 373 2.07 -5.21 2.36
N VAL A 374 3.26 -5.71 2.02
CA VAL A 374 4.34 -4.89 1.41
C VAL A 374 3.88 -4.22 0.10
N ASN A 375 3.02 -4.89 -0.66
CA ASN A 375 2.41 -4.36 -1.89
C ASN A 375 1.37 -3.24 -1.64
N ALA A 376 1.12 -2.84 -0.39
CA ALA A 376 0.23 -1.73 -0.04
C ALA A 376 0.66 -0.40 -0.66
N SER A 377 1.95 -0.22 -0.97
CA SER A 377 2.45 0.94 -1.71
C SER A 377 1.76 1.10 -3.06
N ARG A 378 1.41 0.01 -3.76
CA ARG A 378 0.69 0.04 -5.03
C ARG A 378 -0.73 0.57 -4.89
N HIS A 379 -1.42 0.15 -3.83
CA HIS A 379 -2.76 0.64 -3.53
C HIS A 379 -2.76 2.13 -3.23
N TYR A 380 -1.76 2.57 -2.45
CA TYR A 380 -1.56 3.98 -2.15
C TYR A 380 -1.27 4.79 -3.41
N LEU A 381 -0.24 4.41 -4.18
CA LEU A 381 0.21 5.18 -5.35
C LEU A 381 -0.86 5.27 -6.42
N ARG A 382 -1.56 4.18 -6.74
CA ARG A 382 -2.62 4.23 -7.76
C ARG A 382 -3.72 5.22 -7.38
N SER A 383 -4.22 5.12 -6.15
CA SER A 383 -5.33 5.96 -5.68
C SER A 383 -4.90 7.42 -5.51
N ALA A 384 -3.70 7.65 -4.98
CA ALA A 384 -3.17 8.99 -4.77
C ALA A 384 -2.87 9.73 -6.09
N LEU A 385 -2.27 9.06 -7.08
CA LEU A 385 -2.02 9.67 -8.39
C LEU A 385 -3.32 10.10 -9.08
N ARG A 386 -4.35 9.25 -9.04
CA ARG A 386 -5.68 9.60 -9.57
C ARG A 386 -6.33 10.76 -8.80
N ALA A 387 -6.21 10.77 -7.47
CA ALA A 387 -6.73 11.88 -6.65
C ALA A 387 -6.03 13.22 -6.93
N GLU A 388 -4.77 13.18 -7.35
CA GLU A 388 -4.00 14.35 -7.80
C GLU A 388 -4.28 14.75 -9.26
N GLY A 389 -5.23 14.08 -9.94
CA GLY A 389 -5.66 14.42 -11.29
C GLY A 389 -4.79 13.82 -12.40
N VAL A 390 -3.85 12.91 -12.09
CA VAL A 390 -3.05 12.23 -13.11
C VAL A 390 -3.95 11.38 -14.00
N ARG A 391 -3.77 11.49 -15.32
CA ARG A 391 -4.53 10.75 -16.33
C ARG A 391 -4.44 9.24 -16.10
N GLY A 392 -5.56 8.55 -16.24
CA GLY A 392 -5.69 7.12 -15.98
C GLY A 392 -4.75 6.27 -16.81
N GLU A 393 -4.59 6.60 -18.09
CA GLU A 393 -3.64 5.95 -19.00
C GLU A 393 -2.20 6.00 -18.49
N LEU A 394 -1.76 7.13 -17.92
CA LEU A 394 -0.40 7.28 -17.38
C LEU A 394 -0.24 6.50 -16.07
N VAL A 395 -1.26 6.51 -15.21
CA VAL A 395 -1.27 5.67 -14.00
C VAL A 395 -1.22 4.19 -14.38
N ASN A 396 -1.97 3.77 -15.38
CA ASN A 396 -1.99 2.40 -15.88
C ASN A 396 -0.64 2.00 -16.48
N ALA A 397 -0.02 2.85 -17.30
CA ALA A 397 1.34 2.65 -17.81
C ALA A 397 2.36 2.50 -16.67
N PHE A 398 2.34 3.42 -15.70
CA PHE A 398 3.25 3.40 -14.54
C PHE A 398 3.07 2.15 -13.66
N MET A 399 1.83 1.66 -13.52
CA MET A 399 1.50 0.45 -12.78
C MET A 399 1.88 -0.84 -13.52
N GLY A 400 2.19 -0.77 -14.82
CA GLY A 400 2.30 -1.94 -15.70
C GLY A 400 0.96 -2.64 -15.90
N HIS A 401 -0.12 -1.86 -16.03
CA HIS A 401 -1.46 -2.36 -16.35
C HIS A 401 -1.79 -1.99 -17.79
N THR A 402 -1.40 -2.85 -18.72
CA THR A 402 -1.58 -2.63 -20.16
C THR A 402 -2.55 -3.65 -20.74
N GLN A 403 -3.30 -3.24 -21.75
CA GLN A 403 -4.03 -4.16 -22.62
C GLN A 403 -3.24 -4.38 -23.91
N GLN A 404 -3.57 -5.44 -24.63
CA GLN A 404 -3.05 -5.65 -25.98
C GLN A 404 -3.42 -4.45 -26.86
N GLY A 405 -2.42 -3.85 -27.52
CA GLY A 405 -2.59 -2.62 -28.30
C GLY A 405 -2.60 -1.32 -27.49
N GLN A 406 -2.42 -1.38 -26.16
CA GLN A 406 -2.26 -0.23 -25.27
C GLN A 406 -0.87 -0.23 -24.60
N GLU A 407 0.12 -0.84 -25.23
CA GLU A 407 1.48 -0.87 -24.72
C GLU A 407 2.08 0.55 -24.75
N PRO A 408 2.49 1.13 -23.60
CA PRO A 408 2.83 2.55 -23.49
C PRO A 408 4.05 2.93 -24.31
N PHE A 409 4.95 1.99 -24.60
CA PHE A 409 6.17 2.22 -25.37
C PHE A 409 6.28 1.25 -26.56
N GLY A 410 5.15 0.71 -27.02
CA GLY A 410 5.11 -0.13 -28.23
C GLY A 410 5.41 0.67 -29.50
N ALA A 411 5.67 -0.02 -30.61
CA ALA A 411 6.08 0.59 -31.89
C ALA A 411 5.10 1.64 -32.45
N PHE A 412 3.83 1.59 -32.04
CA PHE A 412 2.78 2.52 -32.47
C PHE A 412 2.38 3.53 -31.38
N SER A 413 3.04 3.50 -30.22
CA SER A 413 2.77 4.45 -29.15
C SER A 413 3.45 5.79 -29.43
N THR A 414 2.71 6.88 -29.22
CA THR A 414 3.27 8.24 -29.21
C THR A 414 3.79 8.65 -27.84
N LEU A 415 3.51 7.87 -26.79
CA LEU A 415 3.97 8.14 -25.44
C LEU A 415 5.44 7.71 -25.28
N THR A 416 6.29 8.63 -24.82
CA THR A 416 7.68 8.32 -24.46
C THR A 416 7.85 8.19 -22.94
N PRO A 417 8.86 7.45 -22.45
CA PRO A 417 9.19 7.39 -21.02
C PRO A 417 9.46 8.79 -20.42
N VAL A 418 10.03 9.70 -21.21
CA VAL A 418 10.34 11.08 -20.80
C VAL A 418 9.09 11.91 -20.60
N GLU A 419 8.08 11.77 -21.47
CA GLU A 419 6.79 12.48 -21.33
C GLU A 419 5.99 11.95 -20.15
N MET A 420 5.89 10.62 -20.00
CA MET A 420 5.27 10.02 -18.83
C MET A 420 5.92 10.53 -17.54
N PHE A 421 7.26 10.58 -17.53
CA PHE A 421 8.02 11.14 -16.42
C PHE A 421 7.67 12.59 -16.16
N ARG A 422 7.68 13.46 -17.19
CA ARG A 422 7.40 14.90 -17.05
C ARG A 422 6.06 15.18 -16.38
N GLU A 423 5.05 14.36 -16.65
CA GLU A 423 3.71 14.47 -16.06
C GLU A 423 3.66 13.92 -14.62
N LEU A 424 4.34 12.81 -14.34
CA LEU A 424 4.31 12.18 -13.01
C LEU A 424 5.22 12.87 -11.99
N ALA A 425 6.35 13.44 -12.43
CA ALA A 425 7.39 13.98 -11.55
C ALA A 425 6.88 15.01 -10.53
N PRO A 426 6.08 16.02 -10.92
CA PRO A 426 5.64 17.05 -10.00
C PRO A 426 4.76 16.47 -8.88
N VAL A 427 3.88 15.53 -9.24
CA VAL A 427 2.98 14.85 -8.32
C VAL A 427 3.75 13.91 -7.39
N LEU A 428 4.64 13.07 -7.93
CA LEU A 428 5.50 12.19 -7.13
C LEU A 428 6.40 12.99 -6.17
N ASN A 429 6.93 14.14 -6.61
CA ASN A 429 7.73 15.01 -5.74
C ASN A 429 6.88 15.69 -4.66
N LYS A 430 5.63 16.11 -4.97
CA LYS A 430 4.67 16.58 -3.96
C LYS A 430 4.43 15.50 -2.91
N MET A 431 4.09 14.28 -3.33
CA MET A 431 3.84 13.15 -2.44
C MET A 431 5.08 12.80 -1.60
N ARG A 432 6.29 12.86 -2.20
CA ARG A 432 7.57 12.68 -1.50
C ARG A 432 7.69 13.67 -0.33
N ARG A 433 7.45 14.96 -0.58
CA ARG A 433 7.55 16.02 0.43
C ARG A 433 6.52 15.85 1.54
N GLU A 434 5.27 15.55 1.19
CA GLU A 434 4.18 15.34 2.15
C GLU A 434 4.40 14.11 3.05
N ALA A 435 4.94 13.03 2.49
CA ALA A 435 5.34 11.86 3.25
C ALA A 435 6.55 12.13 4.17
N GLY A 436 7.38 13.12 3.85
CA GLY A 436 8.58 13.49 4.61
C GLY A 436 9.83 12.71 4.23
N TRP A 437 9.84 12.10 3.04
CA TRP A 437 11.00 11.40 2.47
C TRP A 437 12.11 12.41 2.17
N THR A 438 13.29 12.18 2.73
CA THR A 438 14.48 13.03 2.58
C THR A 438 15.75 12.19 2.62
N VAL A 439 16.81 12.61 1.96
CA VAL A 439 18.11 11.93 2.04
C VAL A 439 18.54 11.76 3.50
N GLN A 440 18.95 10.55 3.88
CA GLN A 440 19.48 10.18 5.19
C GLN A 440 20.88 9.60 5.01
N GLN A 441 21.79 10.01 5.90
CA GLN A 441 23.11 9.41 6.04
C GLN A 441 23.03 8.05 6.74
N GLY A 442 23.87 7.12 6.29
CA GLY A 442 24.11 5.84 6.95
C GLY A 442 25.34 5.90 7.86
N LEU A 443 26.38 5.16 7.51
CA LEU A 443 27.64 5.08 8.27
C LEU A 443 28.70 6.07 7.76
N ALA A 444 28.56 6.52 6.52
CA ALA A 444 29.41 7.54 5.93
C ALA A 444 28.90 8.93 6.31
N ASP A 445 29.81 9.78 6.77
CA ASP A 445 29.57 11.20 7.01
C ASP A 445 29.95 11.95 5.73
N VAL A 446 29.02 11.94 4.75
CA VAL A 446 29.15 12.62 3.45
C VAL A 446 28.39 13.94 3.46
#